data_AF-A0A917U5T3-F1
#
_entry.id   AF-A0A917U5T3-F1
#
_cell.length_a   1.000
_cell.length_b   1.000
_cell.length_c   1.000
_cell.angle_alpha   90.00
_cell.angle_beta   90.00
_cell.angle_gamma   90.00
#
_symmetry.space_group_name_H-M   'P 1'
#
loop_
_entity.id
_entity.type
_entity.pdbx_description
1 polymer ?
#
loop_
_entity_poly.entity_id
_entity_poly.type
_entity_poly.pdbx_seq_one_letter_code
_entity_poly.pdbx_strand_id
1 'polypeptide(L)'
;MAATGALLLATVGAAPASAAANEIPGVDEIVSSSNLTQIANVPKFGAFADESAYNSDLAFQGDHVFAGNYNGFNVFDVSDPAAPQVVSQVVCPGGQGDPSVFGDLLFLAVDAPRSDDSCNSAAGSVSNPAHWEGVRIFDISDKANPRYIKSVRTDCGSHTLTVVPDKADKDVYVYVQSYGPPANGSGAYCKPPHDKVSIIKVPLDAPTSAAVVAAPVLFPGTTGAGSTSGCHDITVYPELDLAAGACMGDGVLMDISDRENPVILSQVRDANFAFWHSATFNNAGTKVVFTDELGGGSGAICTANYRTNQGANAIYDIVGSGADRQLVFRSYFKIPRLNTPRENCVAHNGSLIPAMGRDIMVQAWYQGGISVIDFTDSANPVELAYWERGPLSDTRSVLGGSWSTYWHNGYLYSNDIQKGLDVLKLDDPRTNNARAIAFAELNVQTQPSYPACTTILRGRQNGSLTIKSGITCFDGVSQNGAIKINPGAGLIVFNSSLNGSLHAVDASVVSIVESSVNGSVNAPGAIIRDSKINGSVRTS
;
A
#
# COMPACT_ATOMS: atom_id res chain seq x y z
N MET A 1 45.59 15.72 55.88
CA MET A 1 44.93 16.22 54.66
C MET A 1 44.81 15.06 53.69
N ALA A 2 43.65 14.42 53.64
CA ALA A 2 43.35 13.37 52.67
C ALA A 2 41.94 13.67 52.15
N ALA A 3 41.87 14.17 50.91
CA ALA A 3 40.62 14.49 50.23
C ALA A 3 40.28 13.33 49.30
N THR A 4 39.22 12.60 49.64
CA THR A 4 38.58 11.61 48.77
C THR A 4 37.62 12.34 47.83
N GLY A 5 37.99 12.42 46.54
CA GLY A 5 37.11 12.92 45.48
C GLY A 5 36.21 11.80 44.96
N ALA A 6 34.90 11.97 45.09
CA ALA A 6 33.89 11.07 44.54
C ALA A 6 33.70 11.33 43.03
N LEU A 7 33.71 10.24 42.27
CA LEU A 7 33.48 10.21 40.82
C LEU A 7 31.95 10.30 40.57
N LEU A 8 31.49 11.39 39.95
CA LEU A 8 30.11 11.54 39.49
C LEU A 8 29.92 10.76 38.18
N LEU A 9 29.22 9.63 38.25
CA LEU A 9 28.65 8.94 37.10
C LEU A 9 27.39 9.68 36.66
N ALA A 10 27.45 10.32 35.48
CA ALA A 10 26.28 10.88 34.82
C ALA A 10 25.46 9.73 34.21
N THR A 11 24.34 9.37 34.83
CA THR A 11 23.34 8.49 34.21
C THR A 11 22.59 9.29 33.15
N VAL A 12 22.77 8.91 31.89
CA VAL A 12 21.91 9.33 30.79
C VAL A 12 20.53 8.73 31.07
N GLY A 13 19.60 9.54 31.53
CA GLY A 13 18.21 9.14 31.71
C GLY A 13 17.61 8.79 30.36
N ALA A 14 17.18 7.54 30.20
CA ALA A 14 16.23 7.19 29.17
C ALA A 14 14.98 8.08 29.35
N ALA A 15 14.52 8.71 28.28
CA ALA A 15 13.22 9.38 28.28
C ALA A 15 12.14 8.35 28.70
N PRO A 16 11.17 8.72 29.54
CA PRO A 16 10.12 7.79 29.90
C PRO A 16 9.35 7.44 28.64
N ALA A 17 9.22 6.14 28.34
CA ALA A 17 8.18 5.68 27.45
C ALA A 17 6.85 6.21 28.01
N SER A 18 6.08 6.92 27.18
CA SER A 18 4.80 7.52 27.56
C SER A 18 3.91 6.47 28.22
N ALA A 19 3.53 6.69 29.47
CA ALA A 19 2.60 5.82 30.21
C ALA A 19 1.19 5.76 29.60
N ALA A 20 0.90 6.57 28.56
CA ALA A 20 -0.38 6.61 27.86
C ALA A 20 -0.57 5.50 26.81
N ALA A 21 0.49 4.76 26.42
CA ALA A 21 0.40 3.79 25.32
C ALA A 21 -0.34 2.47 25.67
N ASN A 22 -0.74 2.28 26.93
CA ASN A 22 -1.37 1.05 27.43
C ASN A 22 -2.80 1.25 27.96
N GLU A 23 -3.37 2.46 27.84
CA GLU A 23 -4.78 2.67 28.15
C GLU A 23 -5.60 2.35 26.92
N ILE A 24 -6.49 1.36 27.02
CA ILE A 24 -7.39 0.98 25.93
C ILE A 24 -8.45 2.09 25.80
N PRO A 25 -8.61 2.74 24.64
CA PRO A 25 -9.61 3.79 24.46
C PRO A 25 -11.04 3.29 24.71
N GLY A 26 -11.94 4.20 25.08
CA GLY A 26 -13.37 3.91 25.16
C GLY A 26 -13.99 3.55 23.81
N VAL A 27 -15.24 3.06 23.83
CA VAL A 27 -15.97 2.74 22.60
C VAL A 27 -16.02 3.94 21.66
N ASP A 28 -15.56 3.75 20.42
CA ASP A 28 -15.43 4.78 19.38
C ASP A 28 -14.50 5.97 19.71
N GLU A 29 -13.80 5.96 20.86
CA GLU A 29 -12.87 7.02 21.24
C GLU A 29 -11.67 7.03 20.29
N ILE A 30 -11.38 8.19 19.70
CA ILE A 30 -10.22 8.37 18.84
C ILE A 30 -9.02 8.80 19.68
N VAL A 31 -7.92 8.07 19.56
CA VAL A 31 -6.63 8.42 20.16
C VAL A 31 -5.54 8.39 19.08
N SER A 32 -4.63 9.36 19.10
CA SER A 32 -3.56 9.44 18.13
C SER A 32 -2.31 10.11 18.69
N SER A 33 -1.18 9.91 18.00
CA SER A 33 0.02 10.69 18.23
C SER A 33 -0.18 12.15 17.77
N SER A 34 0.56 13.09 18.36
CA SER A 34 0.38 14.53 18.12
C SER A 34 0.63 14.98 16.67
N ASN A 35 1.29 14.15 15.86
CA ASN A 35 1.63 14.38 14.47
C ASN A 35 0.68 13.70 13.47
N LEU A 36 -0.34 12.96 13.91
CA LEU A 36 -1.32 12.31 13.03
C LEU A 36 -2.74 12.69 13.42
N THR A 37 -3.47 13.29 12.48
CA THR A 37 -4.81 13.84 12.72
C THR A 37 -5.78 13.39 11.63
N GLN A 38 -6.94 12.85 12.03
CA GLN A 38 -8.06 12.65 11.11
C GLN A 38 -8.66 14.00 10.74
N ILE A 39 -8.72 14.29 9.44
CA ILE A 39 -9.22 15.57 8.92
C ILE A 39 -10.60 15.43 8.25
N ALA A 40 -10.95 14.23 7.81
CA ALA A 40 -12.28 13.92 7.28
C ALA A 40 -12.63 12.45 7.55
N ASN A 41 -13.93 12.19 7.65
CA ASN A 41 -14.52 10.85 7.62
C ASN A 41 -15.79 10.92 6.77
N VAL A 42 -15.93 9.99 5.82
CA VAL A 42 -17.16 9.78 5.07
C VAL A 42 -17.75 8.43 5.47
N PRO A 43 -18.78 8.41 6.33
CA PRO A 43 -19.41 7.16 6.79
C PRO A 43 -19.94 6.31 5.63
N LYS A 44 -20.06 4.99 5.85
CA LYS A 44 -20.79 4.14 4.91
C LYS A 44 -22.21 4.66 4.69
N PHE A 45 -22.68 4.60 3.44
CA PHE A 45 -23.97 5.15 3.03
C PHE A 45 -24.62 4.28 1.94
N GLY A 46 -25.88 4.55 1.65
CA GLY A 46 -26.61 3.90 0.55
C GLY A 46 -26.63 2.38 0.70
N ALA A 47 -26.33 1.65 -0.38
CA ALA A 47 -26.34 0.19 -0.41
C ALA A 47 -25.24 -0.45 0.44
N PHE A 48 -24.26 0.33 0.91
CA PHE A 48 -23.14 -0.16 1.73
C PHE A 48 -23.29 0.19 3.21
N ALA A 49 -24.41 0.77 3.63
CA ALA A 49 -24.63 1.17 5.02
C ALA A 49 -24.78 -0.02 5.99
N ASP A 50 -25.13 -1.21 5.48
CA ASP A 50 -25.31 -2.42 6.30
C ASP A 50 -23.98 -2.89 6.93
N GLU A 51 -24.05 -3.46 8.14
CA GLU A 51 -22.87 -3.96 8.86
C GLU A 51 -22.15 -5.08 8.09
N SER A 52 -22.89 -5.90 7.32
CA SER A 52 -22.34 -6.98 6.49
C SER A 52 -21.72 -6.51 5.17
N ALA A 53 -21.96 -5.25 4.78
CA ALA A 53 -21.31 -4.62 3.63
C ALA A 53 -19.93 -4.12 4.05
N TYR A 54 -18.98 -5.04 4.24
CA TYR A 54 -17.62 -4.71 4.66
C TYR A 54 -16.90 -3.92 3.57
N ASN A 55 -16.31 -2.78 3.94
CA ASN A 55 -15.36 -2.09 3.08
C ASN A 55 -14.07 -2.90 2.96
N SER A 56 -13.41 -2.78 1.82
CA SER A 56 -12.21 -3.53 1.47
C SER A 56 -11.14 -2.60 0.88
N ASP A 57 -10.25 -3.09 0.00
CA ASP A 57 -9.08 -2.33 -0.39
C ASP A 57 -9.36 -1.03 -1.21
N LEU A 58 -8.31 -0.24 -1.43
CA LEU A 58 -8.33 1.05 -2.10
C LEU A 58 -7.44 1.07 -3.35
N ALA A 59 -7.87 1.82 -4.36
CA ALA A 59 -7.04 2.23 -5.50
C ALA A 59 -7.20 3.73 -5.76
N PHE A 60 -6.24 4.36 -6.45
CA PHE A 60 -6.22 5.80 -6.65
C PHE A 60 -5.96 6.19 -8.11
N GLN A 61 -6.61 7.26 -8.56
CA GLN A 61 -6.29 7.91 -9.84
C GLN A 61 -6.49 9.42 -9.74
N GLY A 62 -5.40 10.17 -9.84
CA GLY A 62 -5.37 11.62 -9.65
C GLY A 62 -5.94 11.97 -8.28
N ASP A 63 -7.00 12.78 -8.28
CA ASP A 63 -7.71 13.19 -7.08
C ASP A 63 -8.92 12.28 -6.78
N HIS A 64 -8.92 11.03 -7.24
CA HIS A 64 -10.01 10.08 -6.95
C HIS A 64 -9.53 8.87 -6.16
N VAL A 65 -10.37 8.43 -5.24
CA VAL A 65 -10.23 7.20 -4.47
C VAL A 65 -11.32 6.23 -4.90
N PHE A 66 -10.93 5.03 -5.31
CA PHE A 66 -11.82 3.89 -5.56
C PHE A 66 -11.79 3.02 -4.31
N ALA A 67 -12.90 2.99 -3.58
CA ALA A 67 -12.99 2.28 -2.31
C ALA A 67 -13.85 1.03 -2.46
N GLY A 68 -13.21 -0.13 -2.28
CA GLY A 68 -13.84 -1.44 -2.36
C GLY A 68 -14.84 -1.69 -1.24
N ASN A 69 -15.82 -2.55 -1.53
CA ASN A 69 -16.80 -3.07 -0.60
C ASN A 69 -17.27 -4.45 -1.08
N TYR A 70 -17.69 -5.32 -0.16
CA TYR A 70 -18.21 -6.65 -0.50
C TYR A 70 -19.44 -6.58 -1.43
N ASN A 71 -20.13 -5.44 -1.45
CA ASN A 71 -21.28 -5.14 -2.29
C ASN A 71 -20.95 -4.31 -3.55
N GLY A 72 -19.69 -3.96 -3.82
CA GLY A 72 -19.28 -3.18 -5.00
C GLY A 72 -18.14 -2.21 -4.70
N PHE A 73 -18.24 -0.96 -5.17
CA PHE A 73 -17.26 0.08 -4.82
C PHE A 73 -17.86 1.48 -4.85
N ASN A 74 -17.24 2.40 -4.11
CA ASN A 74 -17.51 3.84 -4.20
C ASN A 74 -16.37 4.53 -4.97
N VAL A 75 -16.70 5.62 -5.65
CA VAL A 75 -15.72 6.57 -6.17
C VAL A 75 -15.87 7.88 -5.41
N PHE A 76 -14.77 8.35 -4.84
CA PHE A 76 -14.70 9.64 -4.15
C PHE A 76 -13.78 10.60 -4.89
N ASP A 77 -14.15 11.88 -4.94
CA ASP A 77 -13.27 13.00 -5.29
C ASP A 77 -12.66 13.54 -4.00
N VAL A 78 -11.33 13.56 -3.96
CA VAL A 78 -10.49 14.01 -2.84
C VAL A 78 -9.59 15.19 -3.24
N SER A 79 -10.00 15.96 -4.26
CA SER A 79 -9.31 17.21 -4.64
C SER A 79 -9.27 18.22 -3.50
N ASP A 80 -10.27 18.20 -2.60
CA ASP A 80 -10.19 18.72 -1.23
C ASP A 80 -10.21 17.57 -0.21
N PRO A 81 -9.04 17.13 0.29
CA PRO A 81 -8.95 16.03 1.26
C PRO A 81 -9.64 16.31 2.60
N ALA A 82 -9.94 17.57 2.92
CA ALA A 82 -10.69 17.92 4.13
C ALA A 82 -12.21 17.84 3.92
N ALA A 83 -12.68 17.72 2.68
CA ALA A 83 -14.09 17.58 2.34
C ALA A 83 -14.32 16.62 1.15
N PRO A 84 -13.95 15.32 1.25
CA PRO A 84 -14.17 14.35 0.18
C PRO A 84 -15.62 14.31 -0.29
N GLN A 85 -15.83 14.23 -1.60
CA GLN A 85 -17.17 14.17 -2.22
C GLN A 85 -17.42 12.80 -2.83
N VAL A 86 -18.64 12.28 -2.65
CA VAL A 86 -19.07 11.06 -3.33
C VAL A 86 -19.34 11.37 -4.80
N VAL A 87 -18.65 10.67 -5.71
CA VAL A 87 -18.86 10.79 -7.15
C VAL A 87 -19.88 9.75 -7.63
N SER A 88 -19.70 8.49 -7.23
CA SER A 88 -20.63 7.40 -7.57
C SER A 88 -20.56 6.25 -6.56
N GLN A 89 -21.64 5.48 -6.49
CA GLN A 89 -21.70 4.21 -5.75
C GLN A 89 -22.16 3.12 -6.73
N VAL A 90 -21.27 2.17 -7.02
CA VAL A 90 -21.52 1.07 -7.94
C VAL A 90 -21.87 -0.18 -7.14
N VAL A 91 -23.14 -0.56 -7.16
CA VAL A 91 -23.63 -1.76 -6.46
C VAL A 91 -23.45 -2.98 -7.35
N CYS A 92 -22.50 -3.84 -7.01
CA CYS A 92 -22.19 -5.05 -7.75
C CYS A 92 -21.67 -6.15 -6.80
N PRO A 93 -22.55 -6.82 -6.05
CA PRO A 93 -22.14 -7.74 -4.99
C PRO A 93 -21.31 -8.92 -5.48
N GLY A 94 -20.30 -9.27 -4.70
CA GLY A 94 -19.30 -10.27 -5.09
C GLY A 94 -18.50 -10.89 -3.95
N GLY A 95 -18.55 -10.34 -2.73
CA GLY A 95 -17.58 -10.68 -1.69
C GLY A 95 -16.21 -10.08 -1.98
N GLN A 96 -15.41 -9.87 -0.93
CA GLN A 96 -14.10 -9.21 -0.94
C GLN A 96 -14.12 -7.81 -1.57
N GLY A 97 -14.17 -7.70 -2.90
CA GLY A 97 -14.47 -6.43 -3.59
C GLY A 97 -13.27 -5.50 -3.73
N ASP A 98 -12.06 -6.04 -3.71
CA ASP A 98 -10.83 -5.27 -3.85
C ASP A 98 -10.69 -4.69 -5.27
N PRO A 99 -10.52 -3.36 -5.40
CA PRO A 99 -10.35 -2.69 -6.68
C PRO A 99 -8.87 -2.58 -7.08
N SER A 100 -8.60 -2.61 -8.37
CA SER A 100 -7.39 -2.02 -8.96
C SER A 100 -7.76 -1.24 -10.22
N VAL A 101 -7.01 -0.19 -10.54
CA VAL A 101 -7.24 0.68 -11.69
C VAL A 101 -6.06 0.68 -12.65
N PHE A 102 -6.32 0.80 -13.94
CA PHE A 102 -5.28 1.02 -14.95
C PHE A 102 -5.83 1.83 -16.11
N GLY A 103 -5.45 3.10 -16.19
CA GLY A 103 -6.06 4.03 -17.16
C GLY A 103 -7.57 4.12 -16.95
N ASP A 104 -8.35 3.90 -18.01
CA ASP A 104 -9.82 3.96 -17.94
C ASP A 104 -10.47 2.65 -17.47
N LEU A 105 -9.71 1.69 -16.91
CA LEU A 105 -10.22 0.40 -16.47
C LEU A 105 -10.15 0.26 -14.94
N LEU A 106 -11.19 -0.35 -14.37
CA LEU A 106 -11.20 -0.86 -13.00
C LEU A 106 -11.47 -2.36 -12.99
N PHE A 107 -10.67 -3.09 -12.23
CA PHE A 107 -10.78 -4.52 -11.97
C PHE A 107 -11.30 -4.71 -10.56
N LEU A 108 -12.36 -5.50 -10.40
CA LEU A 108 -13.00 -5.77 -9.11
C LEU A 108 -12.97 -7.27 -8.82
N ALA A 109 -12.39 -7.63 -7.68
CA ALA A 109 -12.32 -9.00 -7.21
C ALA A 109 -13.71 -9.53 -6.79
N VAL A 110 -13.98 -10.81 -7.08
CA VAL A 110 -15.19 -11.54 -6.70
C VAL A 110 -14.78 -12.91 -6.18
N ASP A 111 -14.93 -13.12 -4.88
CA ASP A 111 -14.53 -14.35 -4.17
C ASP A 111 -15.71 -15.13 -3.57
N ALA A 112 -16.92 -14.57 -3.64
CA ALA A 112 -18.14 -15.24 -3.28
C ALA A 112 -18.88 -15.66 -4.56
N PRO A 113 -19.16 -16.97 -4.75
CA PRO A 113 -19.88 -17.47 -5.91
C PRO A 113 -21.22 -16.74 -6.11
N ARG A 114 -21.55 -16.44 -7.37
CA ARG A 114 -22.76 -15.74 -7.79
C ARG A 114 -23.61 -16.61 -8.73
N SER A 115 -24.91 -16.35 -8.80
CA SER A 115 -25.82 -17.06 -9.71
C SER A 115 -25.43 -16.93 -11.19
N ASP A 116 -24.86 -15.78 -11.53
CA ASP A 116 -24.40 -15.36 -12.85
C ASP A 116 -23.36 -14.22 -12.68
N ASP A 117 -22.82 -13.70 -13.78
CA ASP A 117 -21.77 -12.68 -13.76
C ASP A 117 -22.31 -11.24 -13.63
N SER A 118 -23.63 -11.03 -13.60
CA SER A 118 -24.22 -9.70 -13.52
C SER A 118 -24.15 -9.09 -12.10
N CYS A 119 -24.25 -7.77 -12.02
CA CYS A 119 -24.38 -7.06 -10.74
C CYS A 119 -25.74 -7.29 -10.03
N ASN A 120 -26.71 -7.88 -10.73
CA ASN A 120 -28.02 -8.26 -10.16
C ASN A 120 -28.07 -9.74 -9.71
N SER A 121 -26.94 -10.45 -9.82
CA SER A 121 -26.83 -11.86 -9.42
C SER A 121 -27.25 -12.06 -7.97
N ALA A 122 -27.80 -13.25 -7.67
CA ALA A 122 -28.02 -13.72 -6.32
C ALA A 122 -26.77 -14.42 -5.76
N ALA A 123 -26.76 -14.68 -4.45
CA ALA A 123 -25.74 -15.52 -3.83
C ALA A 123 -25.72 -16.91 -4.47
N GLY A 124 -24.53 -17.40 -4.78
CA GLY A 124 -24.28 -18.68 -5.42
C GLY A 124 -23.61 -19.69 -4.47
N SER A 125 -22.96 -20.68 -5.07
CA SER A 125 -22.25 -21.76 -4.40
C SER A 125 -21.26 -22.40 -5.35
N VAL A 126 -20.05 -22.65 -4.87
CA VAL A 126 -18.99 -23.41 -5.58
C VAL A 126 -19.44 -24.82 -5.97
N SER A 127 -20.46 -25.37 -5.31
CA SER A 127 -21.01 -26.71 -5.61
C SER A 127 -21.88 -26.75 -6.88
N ASN A 128 -22.24 -25.60 -7.44
CA ASN A 128 -22.99 -25.53 -8.69
C ASN A 128 -22.06 -25.07 -9.84
N PRO A 129 -21.81 -25.92 -10.86
CA PRO A 129 -20.90 -25.58 -11.96
C PRO A 129 -21.36 -24.40 -12.83
N ALA A 130 -22.66 -24.05 -12.78
CA ALA A 130 -23.22 -22.91 -13.52
C ALA A 130 -22.98 -21.56 -12.83
N HIS A 131 -22.65 -21.56 -11.54
CA HIS A 131 -22.36 -20.32 -10.80
C HIS A 131 -21.01 -19.73 -11.21
N TRP A 132 -20.87 -18.43 -10.98
CA TRP A 132 -19.78 -17.62 -11.47
C TRP A 132 -19.05 -16.90 -10.34
N GLU A 133 -17.73 -16.80 -10.48
CA GLU A 133 -16.83 -15.93 -9.69
C GLU A 133 -15.56 -15.68 -10.50
N GLY A 134 -14.79 -14.65 -10.13
CA GLY A 134 -13.59 -14.24 -10.84
C GLY A 134 -13.36 -12.74 -10.74
N VAL A 135 -13.14 -12.09 -11.88
CA VAL A 135 -12.87 -10.65 -11.95
C VAL A 135 -13.93 -9.95 -12.81
N ARG A 136 -14.46 -8.83 -12.32
CA ARG A 136 -15.28 -7.90 -13.12
C ARG A 136 -14.44 -6.72 -13.58
N ILE A 137 -14.66 -6.28 -14.81
CA ILE A 137 -13.95 -5.16 -15.45
C ILE A 137 -14.96 -4.07 -15.78
N PHE A 138 -14.67 -2.86 -15.31
CA PHE A 138 -15.44 -1.66 -15.53
C PHE A 138 -14.62 -0.66 -16.35
N ASP A 139 -15.30 0.06 -17.24
CA ASP A 139 -14.82 1.30 -17.85
C ASP A 139 -15.15 2.47 -16.90
N ILE A 140 -14.11 3.18 -16.46
CA ILE A 140 -14.15 4.30 -15.51
C ILE A 140 -13.70 5.62 -16.14
N SER A 141 -13.73 5.72 -17.48
CA SER A 141 -13.47 6.98 -18.20
C SER A 141 -14.41 8.11 -17.73
N ASP A 142 -15.67 7.78 -17.45
CA ASP A 142 -16.61 8.59 -16.68
C ASP A 142 -16.79 8.02 -15.27
N LYS A 143 -16.12 8.64 -14.29
CA LYS A 143 -16.13 8.25 -12.88
C LYS A 143 -17.49 8.41 -12.20
N ALA A 144 -18.36 9.27 -12.74
CA ALA A 144 -19.73 9.43 -12.26
C ALA A 144 -20.64 8.29 -12.75
N ASN A 145 -20.29 7.64 -13.87
CA ASN A 145 -21.06 6.56 -14.46
C ASN A 145 -20.17 5.36 -14.87
N PRO A 146 -19.47 4.68 -13.93
CA PRO A 146 -18.69 3.50 -14.26
C PRO A 146 -19.54 2.43 -14.97
N ARG A 147 -19.03 1.89 -16.07
CA ARG A 147 -19.77 0.97 -16.93
C ARG A 147 -19.18 -0.42 -16.85
N TYR A 148 -19.99 -1.41 -16.48
CA TYR A 148 -19.58 -2.81 -16.52
C TYR A 148 -19.41 -3.28 -17.98
N ILE A 149 -18.21 -3.75 -18.35
CA ILE A 149 -17.90 -4.10 -19.74
C ILE A 149 -17.55 -5.58 -19.96
N LYS A 150 -17.03 -6.28 -18.94
CA LYS A 150 -16.55 -7.66 -19.09
C LYS A 150 -16.40 -8.36 -17.74
N SER A 151 -16.75 -9.63 -17.67
CA SER A 151 -16.34 -10.58 -16.64
C SER A 151 -15.27 -11.53 -17.16
N VAL A 152 -14.39 -11.99 -16.29
CA VAL A 152 -13.52 -13.14 -16.55
C VAL A 152 -13.69 -14.12 -15.41
N ARG A 153 -14.22 -15.31 -15.74
CA ARG A 153 -14.39 -16.40 -14.78
C ARG A 153 -13.03 -17.03 -14.47
N THR A 154 -12.80 -17.37 -13.21
CA THR A 154 -11.66 -18.18 -12.75
C THR A 154 -12.13 -19.41 -11.99
N ASP A 155 -11.23 -20.36 -11.73
CA ASP A 155 -11.60 -21.63 -11.10
C ASP A 155 -11.96 -21.50 -9.60
N CYS A 156 -11.46 -20.49 -8.89
CA CYS A 156 -11.70 -20.27 -7.46
C CYS A 156 -11.94 -18.78 -7.13
N GLY A 157 -12.56 -18.05 -8.04
CA GLY A 157 -12.81 -16.62 -7.87
C GLY A 157 -11.52 -15.80 -7.86
N SER A 158 -11.64 -14.59 -7.32
CA SER A 158 -10.56 -13.66 -7.04
C SER A 158 -10.79 -13.14 -5.63
N HIS A 159 -9.96 -13.54 -4.68
CA HIS A 159 -9.94 -12.94 -3.35
C HIS A 159 -9.35 -11.54 -3.47
N THR A 160 -8.07 -11.44 -3.76
CA THR A 160 -7.47 -10.17 -4.20
C THR A 160 -7.04 -10.26 -5.66
N LEU A 161 -6.60 -9.14 -6.24
CA LEU A 161 -6.03 -9.10 -7.57
C LEU A 161 -4.91 -8.08 -7.63
N THR A 162 -3.95 -8.30 -8.54
CA THR A 162 -2.85 -7.37 -8.77
C THR A 162 -2.72 -7.08 -10.24
N VAL A 163 -2.74 -5.78 -10.59
CA VAL A 163 -2.46 -5.32 -11.94
C VAL A 163 -0.96 -5.38 -12.21
N VAL A 164 -0.57 -5.88 -13.37
CA VAL A 164 0.83 -5.97 -13.83
C VAL A 164 0.93 -5.40 -15.24
N PRO A 165 1.48 -4.18 -15.42
CA PRO A 165 1.61 -3.58 -16.74
C PRO A 165 2.50 -4.42 -17.67
N ASP A 166 2.09 -4.49 -18.95
CA ASP A 166 2.93 -5.04 -20.00
C ASP A 166 4.12 -4.11 -20.31
N LYS A 167 5.23 -4.68 -20.78
CA LYS A 167 6.44 -3.91 -21.11
C LYS A 167 6.30 -3.11 -22.41
N ALA A 168 5.34 -3.44 -23.27
CA ALA A 168 5.10 -2.73 -24.53
C ALA A 168 3.87 -1.80 -24.46
N ASP A 169 3.25 -1.63 -23.28
CA ASP A 169 2.08 -0.78 -23.03
C ASP A 169 0.88 -1.09 -23.95
N LYS A 170 0.75 -2.36 -24.39
CA LYS A 170 -0.38 -2.81 -25.24
C LYS A 170 -1.44 -3.55 -24.44
N ASP A 171 -1.00 -4.21 -23.40
CA ASP A 171 -1.82 -5.08 -22.57
C ASP A 171 -1.60 -4.71 -21.10
N VAL A 172 -2.52 -5.15 -20.26
CA VAL A 172 -2.30 -5.23 -18.82
C VAL A 172 -2.65 -6.64 -18.36
N TYR A 173 -1.84 -7.19 -17.45
CA TYR A 173 -2.10 -8.48 -16.85
C TYR A 173 -2.75 -8.29 -15.48
N VAL A 174 -3.60 -9.21 -15.08
CA VAL A 174 -4.16 -9.29 -13.73
C VAL A 174 -3.78 -10.63 -13.14
N TYR A 175 -2.94 -10.60 -12.10
CA TYR A 175 -2.66 -11.77 -11.30
C TYR A 175 -3.81 -11.95 -10.33
N VAL A 176 -4.49 -13.07 -10.42
CA VAL A 176 -5.67 -13.38 -9.61
C VAL A 176 -5.21 -14.21 -8.42
N GLN A 177 -5.29 -13.61 -7.23
CA GLN A 177 -5.03 -14.29 -5.99
C GLN A 177 -6.33 -14.93 -5.50
N SER A 178 -6.28 -16.23 -5.28
CA SER A 178 -7.40 -17.02 -4.78
C SER A 178 -6.82 -18.16 -3.97
N TYR A 179 -7.52 -18.55 -2.91
CA TYR A 179 -7.08 -19.61 -2.03
C TYR A 179 -8.25 -20.32 -1.37
N GLY A 180 -7.96 -21.43 -0.69
CA GLY A 180 -8.93 -22.10 0.17
C GLY A 180 -10.07 -22.79 -0.59
N PRO A 181 -9.81 -23.64 -1.62
CA PRO A 181 -10.86 -24.50 -2.16
C PRO A 181 -11.47 -25.37 -1.05
N PRO A 182 -12.74 -25.82 -1.19
CA PRO A 182 -13.35 -26.74 -0.23
C PRO A 182 -12.46 -27.98 -0.02
N ALA A 183 -11.93 -28.15 1.20
CA ALA A 183 -10.91 -29.14 1.50
C ALA A 183 -11.37 -30.60 1.28
N ASN A 184 -12.68 -30.85 1.35
CA ASN A 184 -13.30 -32.14 1.05
C ASN A 184 -13.49 -32.40 -0.47
N GLY A 185 -13.05 -31.47 -1.34
CA GLY A 185 -13.21 -31.55 -2.78
C GLY A 185 -14.66 -31.39 -3.27
N SER A 186 -15.55 -30.85 -2.44
CA SER A 186 -16.98 -30.72 -2.80
C SER A 186 -17.27 -29.59 -3.79
N GLY A 187 -16.29 -28.73 -4.09
CA GLY A 187 -16.44 -27.71 -5.12
C GLY A 187 -16.59 -28.34 -6.51
N ALA A 188 -17.54 -27.83 -7.32
CA ALA A 188 -17.76 -28.32 -8.68
C ALA A 188 -16.64 -27.87 -9.63
N TYR A 189 -16.14 -26.64 -9.45
CA TYR A 189 -15.10 -26.03 -10.28
C TYR A 189 -13.86 -25.58 -9.49
N CYS A 190 -14.02 -25.07 -8.26
CA CYS A 190 -12.90 -24.78 -7.35
C CYS A 190 -12.47 -26.03 -6.57
N LYS A 191 -11.33 -26.65 -6.91
CA LYS A 191 -10.90 -27.95 -6.36
C LYS A 191 -9.45 -27.93 -5.88
N PRO A 192 -9.10 -28.66 -4.81
CA PRO A 192 -7.71 -28.95 -4.47
C PRO A 192 -7.03 -29.87 -5.50
N PRO A 193 -5.68 -29.78 -5.67
CA PRO A 193 -4.83 -28.73 -5.14
C PRO A 193 -5.09 -27.40 -5.86
N HIS A 194 -5.07 -26.30 -5.12
CA HIS A 194 -5.13 -24.95 -5.67
C HIS A 194 -3.82 -24.25 -5.32
N ASP A 195 -2.79 -24.52 -6.11
CA ASP A 195 -1.38 -24.15 -5.90
C ASP A 195 -0.87 -23.23 -7.01
N LYS A 196 -1.80 -22.56 -7.70
CA LYS A 196 -1.57 -21.78 -8.93
C LYS A 196 -2.01 -20.33 -8.77
N VAL A 197 -1.53 -19.49 -9.67
CA VAL A 197 -2.05 -18.12 -9.88
C VAL A 197 -2.70 -18.07 -11.24
N SER A 198 -3.95 -17.64 -11.34
CA SER A 198 -4.58 -17.42 -12.66
C SER A 198 -4.16 -16.04 -13.17
N ILE A 199 -3.76 -15.96 -14.44
CA ILE A 199 -3.28 -14.73 -15.06
C ILE A 199 -4.24 -14.36 -16.18
N ILE A 200 -4.91 -13.23 -16.00
CA ILE A 200 -5.79 -12.65 -17.01
C ILE A 200 -4.97 -11.66 -17.83
N LYS A 201 -5.09 -11.72 -19.15
CA LYS A 201 -4.55 -10.70 -20.05
C LYS A 201 -5.69 -9.82 -20.57
N VAL A 202 -5.47 -8.51 -20.56
CA VAL A 202 -6.45 -7.49 -20.95
C VAL A 202 -5.81 -6.59 -22.01
N PRO A 203 -6.16 -6.76 -23.30
CA PRO A 203 -5.74 -5.83 -24.34
C PRO A 203 -6.36 -4.45 -24.12
N LEU A 204 -5.54 -3.40 -24.11
CA LEU A 204 -6.01 -2.04 -23.76
C LEU A 204 -6.89 -1.42 -24.85
N ASP A 205 -6.70 -1.82 -26.12
CA ASP A 205 -7.53 -1.40 -27.25
C ASP A 205 -8.85 -2.19 -27.37
N ALA A 206 -8.94 -3.35 -26.74
CA ALA A 206 -10.08 -4.24 -26.78
C ALA A 206 -10.31 -4.97 -25.44
N PRO A 207 -10.60 -4.27 -24.33
CA PRO A 207 -10.67 -4.86 -23.00
C PRO A 207 -11.76 -5.94 -22.85
N THR A 208 -12.77 -5.95 -23.70
CA THR A 208 -13.82 -6.99 -23.73
C THR A 208 -13.30 -8.36 -24.20
N SER A 209 -12.11 -8.41 -24.79
CA SER A 209 -11.40 -9.64 -25.17
C SER A 209 -10.62 -10.29 -24.02
N ALA A 210 -10.62 -9.68 -22.83
CA ALA A 210 -9.92 -10.20 -21.66
C ALA A 210 -10.25 -11.67 -21.37
N ALA A 211 -9.22 -12.44 -21.04
CA ALA A 211 -9.32 -13.87 -20.75
C ALA A 211 -8.16 -14.35 -19.87
N VAL A 212 -8.36 -15.48 -19.19
CA VAL A 212 -7.26 -16.21 -18.53
C VAL A 212 -6.34 -16.76 -19.62
N VAL A 213 -5.07 -16.35 -19.62
CA VAL A 213 -4.05 -16.80 -20.59
C VAL A 213 -3.08 -17.82 -20.01
N ALA A 214 -2.87 -17.78 -18.69
CA ALA A 214 -1.98 -18.70 -18.00
C ALA A 214 -2.51 -19.02 -16.60
N ALA A 215 -2.10 -20.18 -16.09
CA ALA A 215 -2.40 -20.61 -14.73
C ALA A 215 -1.18 -21.36 -14.13
N PRO A 216 -0.01 -20.71 -14.03
CA PRO A 216 1.22 -21.34 -13.53
C PRO A 216 1.02 -21.88 -12.11
N VAL A 217 1.51 -23.11 -11.91
CA VAL A 217 1.60 -23.73 -10.58
C VAL A 217 2.84 -23.19 -9.89
N LEU A 218 2.65 -22.45 -8.80
CA LEU A 218 3.75 -21.87 -8.03
C LEU A 218 4.31 -22.86 -7.01
N PHE A 219 3.47 -23.75 -6.46
CA PHE A 219 3.84 -24.65 -5.35
C PHE A 219 3.62 -26.12 -5.71
N PRO A 220 4.36 -26.70 -6.68
CA PRO A 220 4.14 -28.07 -7.11
C PRO A 220 4.45 -29.08 -5.99
N GLY A 221 3.50 -29.98 -5.71
CA GLY A 221 3.71 -31.13 -4.82
C GLY A 221 3.49 -30.87 -3.34
N THR A 222 2.96 -29.71 -2.95
CA THR A 222 2.54 -29.46 -1.57
C THR A 222 1.12 -29.98 -1.32
N THR A 223 0.97 -31.10 -0.60
CA THR A 223 -0.33 -31.68 -0.24
C THR A 223 -0.44 -31.85 1.28
N GLY A 224 -1.37 -31.15 1.95
CA GLY A 224 -1.73 -31.39 3.36
C GLY A 224 -2.43 -30.20 4.04
N ALA A 225 -3.11 -30.43 5.16
CA ALA A 225 -3.58 -29.34 6.01
C ALA A 225 -2.35 -28.64 6.63
N GLY A 226 -2.06 -27.41 6.20
CA GLY A 226 -0.84 -26.66 6.53
C GLY A 226 0.13 -26.44 5.36
N SER A 227 -0.19 -26.91 4.15
CA SER A 227 0.50 -26.48 2.92
C SER A 227 -0.16 -25.23 2.32
N THR A 228 0.64 -24.38 1.68
CA THR A 228 0.18 -23.26 0.86
C THR A 228 -0.85 -23.72 -0.16
N SER A 229 -2.02 -23.08 -0.15
CA SER A 229 -3.16 -23.37 -1.02
C SER A 229 -3.55 -22.17 -1.88
N GLY A 230 -2.54 -21.43 -2.33
CA GLY A 230 -2.67 -20.22 -3.13
C GLY A 230 -1.99 -19.03 -2.46
N CYS A 231 -1.78 -17.97 -3.23
CA CYS A 231 -1.37 -16.69 -2.68
C CYS A 231 -2.58 -15.92 -2.16
N HIS A 232 -2.46 -15.30 -0.99
CA HIS A 232 -3.44 -14.37 -0.49
C HIS A 232 -3.32 -13.04 -1.22
N ASP A 233 -2.16 -12.38 -1.11
CA ASP A 233 -1.81 -11.20 -1.89
C ASP A 233 -0.50 -11.43 -2.65
N ILE A 234 -0.37 -10.72 -3.76
CA ILE A 234 0.90 -10.55 -4.46
C ILE A 234 1.11 -9.05 -4.64
N THR A 235 2.28 -8.58 -4.24
CA THR A 235 2.74 -7.24 -4.61
C THR A 235 3.76 -7.38 -5.72
N VAL A 236 3.53 -6.69 -6.84
CA VAL A 236 4.49 -6.61 -7.94
C VAL A 236 5.27 -5.31 -7.88
N TYR A 237 6.52 -5.37 -8.33
CA TYR A 237 7.37 -4.22 -8.57
C TYR A 237 7.75 -4.24 -10.06
N PRO A 238 6.91 -3.64 -10.94
CA PRO A 238 7.04 -3.80 -12.38
C PRO A 238 8.37 -3.34 -12.96
N GLU A 239 8.94 -2.24 -12.47
CA GLU A 239 10.24 -1.72 -12.94
C GLU A 239 11.40 -2.70 -12.71
N LEU A 240 11.34 -3.48 -11.62
CA LEU A 240 12.38 -4.44 -11.27
C LEU A 240 12.10 -5.86 -11.76
N ASP A 241 10.95 -6.08 -12.41
CA ASP A 241 10.45 -7.40 -12.76
C ASP A 241 10.41 -8.38 -11.57
N LEU A 242 10.07 -7.86 -10.38
CA LEU A 242 9.96 -8.66 -9.16
C LEU A 242 8.51 -8.70 -8.66
N ALA A 243 8.17 -9.76 -7.95
CA ALA A 243 6.95 -9.83 -7.15
C ALA A 243 7.21 -10.51 -5.82
N ALA A 244 6.50 -10.10 -4.77
CA ALA A 244 6.50 -10.73 -3.47
C ALA A 244 5.09 -11.28 -3.21
N GLY A 245 4.99 -12.59 -3.03
CA GLY A 245 3.73 -13.27 -2.74
C GLY A 245 3.65 -13.65 -1.28
N ALA A 246 2.56 -13.29 -0.62
CA ALA A 246 2.23 -13.75 0.71
C ALA A 246 1.17 -14.85 0.55
N CYS A 247 1.61 -16.10 0.68
CA CYS A 247 0.86 -17.25 0.18
C CYS A 247 0.43 -18.19 1.28
N MET A 248 -0.33 -17.66 2.25
CA MET A 248 -0.88 -18.35 3.42
C MET A 248 0.18 -19.00 4.32
N GLY A 249 0.90 -20.02 3.85
CA GLY A 249 1.97 -20.71 4.57
C GLY A 249 3.38 -20.28 4.18
N ASP A 250 3.55 -19.61 3.04
CA ASP A 250 4.85 -19.27 2.47
C ASP A 250 4.93 -17.78 2.08
N GLY A 251 6.07 -17.15 2.37
CA GLY A 251 6.48 -15.90 1.73
C GLY A 251 7.38 -16.21 0.54
N VAL A 252 7.07 -15.68 -0.64
CA VAL A 252 7.85 -15.93 -1.86
C VAL A 252 8.33 -14.65 -2.52
N LEU A 253 9.52 -14.70 -3.08
CA LEU A 253 10.04 -13.73 -4.03
C LEU A 253 10.01 -14.37 -5.42
N MET A 254 9.50 -13.65 -6.41
CA MET A 254 9.30 -14.13 -7.78
C MET A 254 9.96 -13.19 -8.79
N ASP A 255 10.51 -13.79 -9.85
CA ASP A 255 10.81 -13.12 -11.11
C ASP A 255 9.52 -13.10 -11.94
N ILE A 256 9.15 -11.92 -12.43
CA ILE A 256 7.99 -11.72 -13.30
C ILE A 256 8.38 -11.12 -14.64
N SER A 257 9.63 -11.25 -15.08
CA SER A 257 10.12 -10.67 -16.34
C SER A 257 9.34 -11.16 -17.57
N ASP A 258 8.81 -12.38 -17.49
CA ASP A 258 7.70 -12.91 -18.27
C ASP A 258 6.41 -12.84 -17.43
N ARG A 259 5.47 -11.97 -17.83
CA ARG A 259 4.22 -11.74 -17.08
C ARG A 259 3.29 -12.95 -17.10
N GLU A 260 3.46 -13.91 -18.01
CA GLU A 260 2.60 -15.10 -18.11
C GLU A 260 3.21 -16.31 -17.38
N ASN A 261 4.49 -16.22 -16.99
CA ASN A 261 5.23 -17.31 -16.36
C ASN A 261 6.12 -16.84 -15.19
N PRO A 262 5.53 -16.38 -14.08
CA PRO A 262 6.26 -16.06 -12.84
C PRO A 262 7.08 -17.24 -12.33
N VAL A 263 8.30 -16.97 -11.87
CA VAL A 263 9.24 -17.98 -11.34
C VAL A 263 9.63 -17.65 -9.91
N ILE A 264 9.50 -18.60 -8.98
CA ILE A 264 9.96 -18.42 -7.60
C ILE A 264 11.50 -18.38 -7.56
N LEU A 265 12.04 -17.30 -7.00
CA LEU A 265 13.46 -17.07 -6.74
C LEU A 265 13.86 -17.51 -5.32
N SER A 266 13.00 -17.21 -4.36
CA SER A 266 13.22 -17.51 -2.94
C SER A 266 11.89 -17.78 -2.24
N GLN A 267 11.92 -18.65 -1.25
CA GLN A 267 10.76 -19.05 -0.47
C GLN A 267 11.16 -19.17 0.99
N VAL A 268 10.35 -18.61 1.88
CA VAL A 268 10.56 -18.61 3.32
C VAL A 268 9.30 -19.06 4.04
N ARG A 269 9.51 -19.72 5.18
CA ARG A 269 8.47 -20.02 6.17
C ARG A 269 8.92 -19.51 7.51
N ASP A 270 7.95 -19.09 8.32
CA ASP A 270 8.18 -18.56 9.64
C ASP A 270 7.27 -19.27 10.63
N ALA A 271 7.85 -19.86 11.68
CA ALA A 271 7.09 -20.58 12.70
C ALA A 271 6.23 -19.66 13.58
N ASN A 272 6.44 -18.35 13.52
CA ASN A 272 5.61 -17.37 14.20
C ASN A 272 4.46 -16.83 13.33
N PHE A 273 4.53 -17.03 12.00
CA PHE A 273 3.45 -16.68 11.08
C PHE A 273 2.44 -17.81 11.01
N ALA A 274 1.17 -17.45 11.08
CA ALA A 274 0.07 -18.38 10.86
C ALA A 274 -0.61 -18.13 9.51
N PHE A 275 -0.58 -16.90 9.01
CA PHE A 275 -1.22 -16.56 7.75
C PHE A 275 -0.46 -15.44 7.04
N TRP A 276 0.35 -15.80 6.05
CA TRP A 276 1.03 -14.84 5.19
C TRP A 276 0.01 -14.10 4.34
N HIS A 277 -0.20 -12.82 4.65
CA HIS A 277 -1.31 -12.04 4.12
C HIS A 277 -0.88 -11.09 2.99
N SER A 278 0.03 -10.16 3.26
CA SER A 278 0.48 -9.16 2.28
C SER A 278 1.98 -8.88 2.33
N ALA A 279 2.48 -8.20 1.30
CA ALA A 279 3.90 -7.88 1.12
C ALA A 279 4.09 -6.43 0.65
N THR A 280 5.14 -5.75 1.09
CA THR A 280 5.50 -4.40 0.63
C THR A 280 7.01 -4.31 0.43
N PHE A 281 7.46 -3.92 -0.76
CA PHE A 281 8.88 -3.68 -0.99
C PHE A 281 9.27 -2.32 -0.43
N ASN A 282 10.54 -2.13 -0.04
CA ASN A 282 11.05 -0.76 0.01
C ASN A 282 11.25 -0.20 -1.41
N ASN A 283 11.43 1.11 -1.54
CA ASN A 283 11.55 1.75 -2.86
C ASN A 283 12.76 1.25 -3.67
N ALA A 284 13.84 0.82 -3.01
CA ALA A 284 15.01 0.28 -3.70
C ALA A 284 14.82 -1.18 -4.19
N GLY A 285 13.73 -1.87 -3.80
CA GLY A 285 13.53 -3.28 -4.08
C GLY A 285 14.57 -4.20 -3.40
N THR A 286 15.13 -3.74 -2.28
CA THR A 286 16.16 -4.46 -1.51
C THR A 286 15.64 -5.05 -0.21
N LYS A 287 14.37 -4.80 0.12
CA LYS A 287 13.70 -5.30 1.32
C LYS A 287 12.25 -5.64 1.00
N VAL A 288 11.68 -6.57 1.78
CA VAL A 288 10.24 -6.87 1.78
C VAL A 288 9.76 -6.93 3.22
N VAL A 289 8.65 -6.24 3.49
CA VAL A 289 7.87 -6.40 4.72
C VAL A 289 6.71 -7.34 4.40
N PHE A 290 6.64 -8.49 5.07
CA PHE A 290 5.50 -9.39 5.02
C PHE A 290 4.63 -9.22 6.26
N THR A 291 3.32 -9.41 6.13
CA THR A 291 2.35 -9.30 7.22
C THR A 291 1.80 -10.67 7.60
N ASP A 292 1.71 -10.96 8.90
CA ASP A 292 1.04 -12.14 9.46
C ASP A 292 -0.36 -11.76 9.92
N GLU A 293 -1.39 -12.24 9.23
CA GLU A 293 -2.78 -12.06 9.61
C GLU A 293 -3.28 -13.22 10.49
N LEU A 294 -2.53 -13.51 11.55
CA LEU A 294 -2.93 -14.49 12.57
C LEU A 294 -4.38 -14.23 13.02
N GLY A 295 -5.21 -15.27 13.01
CA GLY A 295 -6.64 -15.16 13.33
C GLY A 295 -7.53 -14.69 12.18
N GLY A 296 -7.00 -14.57 10.95
CA GLY A 296 -7.75 -14.35 9.71
C GLY A 296 -8.60 -13.08 9.76
N GLY A 297 -8.01 -11.98 10.21
CA GLY A 297 -8.61 -10.65 10.24
C GLY A 297 -9.69 -10.42 11.30
N SER A 298 -10.26 -11.48 11.87
CA SER A 298 -11.31 -11.42 12.90
C SER A 298 -10.81 -11.62 14.34
N GLY A 299 -9.57 -12.11 14.48
CA GLY A 299 -8.96 -12.39 15.78
C GLY A 299 -8.45 -11.15 16.53
N ALA A 300 -8.54 -11.19 17.86
CA ALA A 300 -8.01 -10.15 18.75
C ALA A 300 -6.54 -10.43 19.12
N ILE A 301 -5.60 -10.16 18.19
CA ILE A 301 -4.18 -10.54 18.35
C ILE A 301 -3.35 -9.46 19.04
N CYS A 302 -3.86 -8.24 19.19
CA CYS A 302 -3.21 -7.16 19.91
C CYS A 302 -3.55 -7.16 21.42
N THR A 303 -3.61 -8.34 22.05
CA THR A 303 -3.82 -8.47 23.50
C THR A 303 -2.54 -8.94 24.19
N ALA A 304 -2.46 -8.78 25.52
CA ALA A 304 -1.30 -9.20 26.32
C ALA A 304 -1.02 -10.73 26.26
N ASN A 305 -1.96 -11.53 25.72
CA ASN A 305 -1.80 -12.97 25.58
C ASN A 305 -0.92 -13.38 24.38
N TYR A 306 -0.65 -12.45 23.44
CA TYR A 306 0.14 -12.73 22.26
C TYR A 306 1.50 -12.07 22.33
N ARG A 307 2.52 -12.77 21.83
CA ARG A 307 3.89 -12.23 21.76
C ARG A 307 3.98 -11.13 20.71
N THR A 308 5.03 -10.32 20.80
CA THR A 308 5.31 -9.21 19.86
C THR A 308 5.68 -9.68 18.46
N ASN A 309 5.94 -10.97 18.27
CA ASN A 309 6.25 -11.59 16.98
C ASN A 309 5.09 -12.41 16.40
N GLN A 310 3.88 -12.32 16.95
CA GLN A 310 2.69 -13.02 16.47
C GLN A 310 1.65 -12.02 15.97
N GLY A 311 1.08 -12.24 14.80
CA GLY A 311 0.22 -11.25 14.14
C GLY A 311 0.97 -9.96 13.84
N ALA A 312 2.22 -10.09 13.44
CA ALA A 312 3.21 -9.02 13.30
C ALA A 312 3.70 -8.93 11.86
N ASN A 313 4.41 -7.85 11.54
CA ASN A 313 5.22 -7.80 10.34
C ASN A 313 6.51 -8.59 10.53
N ALA A 314 7.02 -9.19 9.46
CA ALA A 314 8.38 -9.72 9.37
C ALA A 314 9.13 -9.01 8.23
N ILE A 315 10.32 -8.49 8.55
CA ILE A 315 11.13 -7.71 7.63
C ILE A 315 12.26 -8.58 7.12
N TYR A 316 12.38 -8.67 5.80
CA TYR A 316 13.41 -9.43 5.10
C TYR A 316 14.24 -8.48 4.22
N ASP A 317 15.55 -8.67 4.21
CA ASP A 317 16.40 -8.13 3.16
C ASP A 317 16.38 -9.07 1.95
N ILE A 318 16.46 -8.51 0.75
CA ILE A 318 16.74 -9.24 -0.49
C ILE A 318 18.24 -9.14 -0.75
N VAL A 319 18.94 -10.27 -0.63
CA VAL A 319 20.38 -10.39 -0.93
C VAL A 319 20.59 -11.18 -2.21
N GLY A 320 21.76 -11.05 -2.84
CA GLY A 320 22.05 -11.69 -4.13
C GLY A 320 21.48 -10.90 -5.31
N SER A 321 21.50 -11.51 -6.51
CA SER A 321 21.11 -10.85 -7.76
C SER A 321 20.57 -11.86 -8.78
N GLY A 322 19.72 -11.41 -9.70
CA GLY A 322 19.14 -12.28 -10.73
C GLY A 322 18.40 -13.46 -10.11
N ALA A 323 18.70 -14.66 -10.58
CA ALA A 323 18.13 -15.92 -10.09
C ALA A 323 18.59 -16.30 -8.66
N ASP A 324 19.70 -15.72 -8.18
CA ASP A 324 20.29 -16.06 -6.88
C ASP A 324 19.75 -15.18 -5.74
N ARG A 325 18.71 -14.37 -5.98
CA ARG A 325 18.10 -13.52 -4.95
C ARG A 325 17.50 -14.36 -3.84
N GLN A 326 17.77 -13.99 -2.59
CA GLN A 326 17.28 -14.69 -1.40
C GLN A 326 16.68 -13.72 -0.37
N LEU A 327 15.60 -14.14 0.28
CA LEU A 327 15.01 -13.46 1.42
C LEU A 327 15.77 -13.81 2.70
N VAL A 328 16.28 -12.81 3.41
CA VAL A 328 17.00 -12.97 4.68
C VAL A 328 16.27 -12.22 5.79
N PHE A 329 15.72 -12.99 6.74
CA PHE A 329 14.99 -12.45 7.89
C PHE A 329 15.86 -11.51 8.72
N ARG A 330 15.28 -10.39 9.18
CA ARG A 330 15.95 -9.39 10.01
C ARG A 330 15.27 -9.16 11.35
N SER A 331 13.99 -8.83 11.34
CA SER A 331 13.26 -8.48 12.56
C SER A 331 11.75 -8.61 12.38
N TYR A 332 11.04 -8.49 13.50
CA TYR A 332 9.59 -8.32 13.52
C TYR A 332 9.23 -6.89 13.92
N PHE A 333 8.07 -6.43 13.47
CA PHE A 333 7.41 -5.23 14.01
C PHE A 333 5.96 -5.54 14.35
N LYS A 334 5.54 -5.16 15.55
CA LYS A 334 4.14 -5.16 15.97
C LYS A 334 3.86 -3.86 16.70
N ILE A 335 2.65 -3.32 16.51
CA ILE A 335 2.24 -2.13 17.26
C ILE A 335 2.37 -2.36 18.77
N PRO A 336 2.82 -1.35 19.54
CA PRO A 336 3.05 -1.49 20.97
C PRO A 336 1.77 -1.44 21.80
N ARG A 337 0.66 -0.99 21.21
CA ARG A 337 -0.62 -0.76 21.87
C ARG A 337 -1.38 -2.07 22.09
N LEU A 338 -2.17 -2.10 23.16
CA LEU A 338 -3.06 -3.23 23.47
C LEU A 338 -4.51 -2.86 23.15
N ASN A 339 -5.26 -3.82 22.62
CA ASN A 339 -6.71 -3.75 22.43
C ASN A 339 -7.42 -4.75 23.35
N THR A 340 -8.75 -4.68 23.40
CA THR A 340 -9.57 -5.65 24.11
C THR A 340 -9.66 -6.99 23.37
N PRO A 341 -10.06 -8.08 24.05
CA PRO A 341 -10.40 -9.34 23.40
C PRO A 341 -11.62 -9.29 22.44
N ARG A 342 -12.30 -8.15 22.31
CA ARG A 342 -13.48 -7.97 21.44
C ARG A 342 -13.16 -7.18 20.16
N GLU A 343 -11.94 -6.68 20.04
CA GLU A 343 -11.43 -5.96 18.87
C GLU A 343 -10.62 -6.90 18.00
N ASN A 344 -10.99 -7.04 16.74
CA ASN A 344 -10.10 -7.66 15.77
C ASN A 344 -8.90 -6.74 15.51
N CYS A 345 -7.69 -7.26 15.71
CA CYS A 345 -6.47 -6.49 15.53
C CYS A 345 -5.31 -7.41 15.19
N VAL A 346 -4.67 -7.14 14.05
CA VAL A 346 -3.53 -7.87 13.51
C VAL A 346 -2.89 -7.04 12.39
N ALA A 347 -1.63 -7.30 12.03
CA ALA A 347 -0.95 -6.64 10.91
C ALA A 347 -1.75 -6.81 9.60
N HIS A 348 -1.96 -5.71 8.88
CA HIS A 348 -2.71 -5.74 7.61
C HIS A 348 -2.11 -4.76 6.57
N ASN A 349 -2.87 -4.40 5.54
CA ASN A 349 -2.39 -3.70 4.35
C ASN A 349 -1.84 -2.28 4.62
N GLY A 350 -0.75 -1.95 3.91
CA GLY A 350 -0.06 -0.67 4.01
C GLY A 350 0.69 -0.31 2.74
N SER A 351 1.17 0.95 2.65
CA SER A 351 1.94 1.45 1.51
C SER A 351 3.15 2.24 1.96
N LEU A 352 4.14 2.37 1.07
CA LEU A 352 5.25 3.30 1.27
C LEU A 352 4.75 4.75 1.36
N ILE A 353 5.44 5.53 2.19
CA ILE A 353 5.46 6.99 2.14
C ILE A 353 6.78 7.38 1.44
N PRO A 354 6.76 8.16 0.34
CA PRO A 354 7.96 8.48 -0.44
C PRO A 354 8.87 9.52 0.23
N ALA A 355 9.27 9.24 1.47
CA ALA A 355 10.14 10.08 2.27
C ALA A 355 11.59 10.04 1.75
N MET A 356 12.22 11.22 1.67
CA MET A 356 13.56 11.35 1.12
C MET A 356 14.61 10.62 1.98
N GLY A 357 15.22 9.58 1.42
CA GLY A 357 16.33 8.84 2.03
C GLY A 357 15.93 7.94 3.20
N ARG A 358 14.65 7.55 3.29
CA ARG A 358 14.14 6.65 4.33
C ARG A 358 13.17 5.64 3.71
N ASP A 359 13.11 4.47 4.33
CA ASP A 359 12.07 3.48 4.08
C ASP A 359 10.99 3.64 5.16
N ILE A 360 9.92 4.36 4.84
CA ILE A 360 8.79 4.59 5.73
C ILE A 360 7.53 4.05 5.07
N MET A 361 6.67 3.39 5.83
CA MET A 361 5.35 2.97 5.38
C MET A 361 4.26 3.41 6.36
N VAL A 362 3.03 3.55 5.85
CA VAL A 362 1.80 3.58 6.65
C VAL A 362 1.12 2.22 6.52
N GLN A 363 0.46 1.76 7.59
CA GLN A 363 -0.17 0.45 7.61
C GLN A 363 -1.41 0.41 8.49
N ALA A 364 -2.41 -0.36 8.07
CA ALA A 364 -3.59 -0.70 8.84
C ALA A 364 -3.35 -1.90 9.78
N TRP A 365 -4.04 -1.89 10.92
CA TRP A 365 -4.02 -2.92 11.96
C TRP A 365 -5.44 -3.30 12.41
N TYR A 366 -6.42 -3.25 11.48
CA TYR A 366 -7.85 -3.39 11.80
C TYR A 366 -8.28 -2.42 12.91
N GLN A 367 -8.91 -2.88 14.00
CA GLN A 367 -9.30 -2.02 15.13
C GLN A 367 -8.10 -1.53 15.95
N GLY A 368 -6.89 -2.08 15.75
CA GLY A 368 -5.63 -1.48 16.25
C GLY A 368 -5.23 -0.19 15.54
N GLY A 369 -6.02 0.22 14.55
CA GLY A 369 -5.91 1.49 13.86
C GLY A 369 -4.81 1.50 12.79
N ILE A 370 -4.06 2.59 12.78
CA ILE A 370 -3.09 2.96 11.75
C ILE A 370 -1.75 3.19 12.44
N SER A 371 -0.68 2.68 11.83
CA SER A 371 0.71 2.89 12.27
C SER A 371 1.56 3.42 11.13
N VAL A 372 2.42 4.40 11.41
CA VAL A 372 3.47 4.86 10.49
C VAL A 372 4.80 4.32 11.00
N ILE A 373 5.49 3.54 10.17
CA ILE A 373 6.64 2.72 10.57
C ILE A 373 7.86 3.13 9.73
N ASP A 374 8.96 3.49 10.39
CA ASP A 374 10.28 3.63 9.75
C ASP A 374 11.01 2.29 9.87
N PHE A 375 11.31 1.68 8.73
CA PHE A 375 12.05 0.43 8.60
C PHE A 375 13.33 0.60 7.76
N THR A 376 13.88 1.82 7.76
CA THR A 376 15.17 2.14 7.13
C THR A 376 16.28 1.23 7.66
N ASP A 377 16.27 0.94 8.96
CA ASP A 377 17.04 -0.16 9.53
C ASP A 377 16.15 -1.40 9.66
N SER A 378 16.37 -2.40 8.79
CA SER A 378 15.59 -3.64 8.78
C SER A 378 15.69 -4.40 10.11
N ALA A 379 16.71 -4.17 10.93
CA ALA A 379 16.88 -4.83 12.21
C ALA A 379 16.13 -4.13 13.36
N ASN A 380 15.80 -2.84 13.21
CA ASN A 380 15.23 -2.00 14.27
C ASN A 380 14.12 -1.09 13.73
N PRO A 381 12.98 -1.65 13.25
CA PRO A 381 11.84 -0.85 12.82
C PRO A 381 11.22 -0.08 14.00
N VAL A 382 10.77 1.15 13.76
CA VAL A 382 10.22 2.04 14.79
C VAL A 382 8.92 2.69 14.35
N GLU A 383 7.95 2.77 15.26
CA GLU A 383 6.71 3.53 15.04
C GLU A 383 6.98 5.03 15.18
N LEU A 384 6.54 5.81 14.18
CA LEU A 384 6.69 7.26 14.13
C LEU A 384 5.41 8.00 14.53
N ALA A 385 4.26 7.41 14.23
CA ALA A 385 2.95 7.96 14.48
C ALA A 385 1.92 6.84 14.54
N TYR A 386 0.81 7.10 15.23
CA TYR A 386 -0.33 6.20 15.24
C TYR A 386 -1.65 6.96 15.34
N TRP A 387 -2.71 6.33 14.89
CA TRP A 387 -4.08 6.77 15.07
C TRP A 387 -4.94 5.53 15.25
N GLU A 388 -5.80 5.50 16.25
CA GLU A 388 -6.75 4.40 16.43
C GLU A 388 -8.11 4.93 16.86
N ARG A 389 -9.11 4.10 16.65
CA ARG A 389 -10.44 4.25 17.20
C ARG A 389 -10.66 3.06 18.11
N GLY A 390 -11.04 3.32 19.36
CA GLY A 390 -11.35 2.28 20.33
C GLY A 390 -12.45 1.32 19.85
N PRO A 391 -12.76 0.29 20.64
CA PRO A 391 -13.62 -0.80 20.23
C PRO A 391 -14.94 -0.32 19.64
N LEU A 392 -15.40 -0.96 18.57
CA LEU A 392 -16.74 -0.69 18.02
C LEU A 392 -17.88 -1.07 18.99
N SER A 393 -17.61 -1.98 19.92
CA SER A 393 -18.57 -2.39 20.94
C SER A 393 -17.86 -2.99 22.16
N ASP A 394 -18.37 -2.65 23.33
CA ASP A 394 -17.98 -3.27 24.60
C ASP A 394 -18.78 -4.55 24.91
N THR A 395 -19.88 -4.81 24.19
CA THR A 395 -20.86 -5.87 24.49
C THR A 395 -20.83 -7.04 23.50
N ARG A 396 -20.26 -6.87 22.30
CA ARG A 396 -20.07 -7.95 21.31
C ARG A 396 -18.82 -7.73 20.45
N SER A 397 -18.33 -8.78 19.80
CA SER A 397 -17.32 -8.65 18.75
C SER A 397 -17.98 -8.15 17.46
N VAL A 398 -17.38 -7.14 16.84
CA VAL A 398 -17.77 -6.59 15.54
C VAL A 398 -16.52 -6.52 14.69
N LEU A 399 -16.56 -7.09 13.47
CA LEU A 399 -15.46 -6.93 12.52
C LEU A 399 -15.39 -5.46 12.10
N GLY A 400 -14.23 -4.83 12.29
CA GLY A 400 -14.10 -3.39 12.14
C GLY A 400 -12.67 -2.91 11.97
N GLY A 401 -12.54 -1.58 11.97
CA GLY A 401 -11.27 -0.89 11.87
C GLY A 401 -10.81 -0.74 10.42
N SER A 402 -9.59 -0.23 10.26
CA SER A 402 -9.02 0.05 8.94
C SER A 402 -8.72 -1.25 8.19
N TRP A 403 -9.36 -1.46 7.02
CA TRP A 403 -9.02 -2.58 6.12
C TRP A 403 -7.63 -2.32 5.53
N SER A 404 -7.47 -1.23 4.79
CA SER A 404 -6.16 -0.79 4.30
C SER A 404 -5.93 0.67 4.64
N THR A 405 -4.66 1.07 4.70
CA THR A 405 -4.32 2.49 4.85
C THR A 405 -3.12 2.82 3.98
N TYR A 406 -3.31 3.78 3.08
CA TYR A 406 -2.35 4.11 2.05
C TYR A 406 -2.04 5.60 2.00
N TRP A 407 -0.79 5.92 1.67
CA TRP A 407 -0.37 7.27 1.36
C TRP A 407 -0.67 7.57 -0.10
N HIS A 408 -1.37 8.68 -0.35
CA HIS A 408 -1.60 9.19 -1.69
C HIS A 408 -1.48 10.72 -1.69
N ASN A 409 -0.52 11.24 -2.46
CA ASN A 409 -0.33 12.66 -2.76
C ASN A 409 -0.36 13.61 -1.54
N GLY A 410 0.17 13.16 -0.40
CA GLY A 410 0.36 13.99 0.80
C GLY A 410 -0.60 13.70 1.96
N TYR A 411 -1.56 12.81 1.76
CA TYR A 411 -2.54 12.41 2.77
C TYR A 411 -2.56 10.88 2.93
N LEU A 412 -3.08 10.42 4.06
CA LEU A 412 -3.31 9.00 4.31
C LEU A 412 -4.81 8.74 4.16
N TYR A 413 -5.16 7.72 3.39
CA TYR A 413 -6.54 7.30 3.16
C TYR A 413 -6.72 5.91 3.75
N SER A 414 -7.73 5.74 4.59
CA SER A 414 -8.08 4.46 5.19
C SER A 414 -9.52 4.10 4.87
N ASN A 415 -9.76 2.86 4.46
CA ASN A 415 -11.11 2.34 4.25
C ASN A 415 -11.51 1.52 5.48
N ASP A 416 -12.14 2.15 6.46
CA ASP A 416 -12.63 1.46 7.65
C ASP A 416 -13.85 0.58 7.30
N ILE A 417 -13.79 -0.67 7.74
CA ILE A 417 -14.79 -1.72 7.47
C ILE A 417 -16.22 -1.27 7.83
N GLN A 418 -16.35 -0.49 8.91
CA GLN A 418 -17.65 -0.04 9.42
C GLN A 418 -17.84 1.48 9.38
N LYS A 419 -16.77 2.25 9.57
CA LYS A 419 -16.82 3.71 9.71
C LYS A 419 -16.60 4.47 8.40
N GLY A 420 -16.31 3.77 7.29
CA GLY A 420 -16.20 4.40 5.97
C GLY A 420 -14.81 4.92 5.65
N LEU A 421 -14.73 5.91 4.75
CA LEU A 421 -13.45 6.45 4.31
C LEU A 421 -12.93 7.49 5.30
N ASP A 422 -11.80 7.21 5.93
CA ASP A 422 -11.05 8.16 6.76
C ASP A 422 -9.94 8.82 5.93
N VAL A 423 -9.80 10.14 6.08
CA VAL A 423 -8.66 10.90 5.54
C VAL A 423 -7.87 11.48 6.70
N LEU A 424 -6.58 11.21 6.74
CA LEU A 424 -5.67 11.65 7.79
C LEU A 424 -4.52 12.49 7.22
N LYS A 425 -4.11 13.48 8.01
CA LYS A 425 -2.94 14.31 7.76
C LYS A 425 -1.82 13.91 8.72
N LEU A 426 -0.68 13.53 8.15
CA LEU A 426 0.57 13.32 8.87
C LEU A 426 1.42 14.58 8.79
N ASP A 427 1.70 15.21 9.93
CA ASP A 427 2.63 16.34 10.05
C ASP A 427 3.89 15.90 10.80
N ASP A 428 4.78 15.24 10.08
CA ASP A 428 6.06 14.79 10.60
C ASP A 428 7.20 15.30 9.71
N PRO A 429 8.21 16.02 10.25
CA PRO A 429 9.33 16.52 9.46
C PRO A 429 10.08 15.42 8.66
N ARG A 430 10.02 14.16 9.11
CA ARG A 430 10.66 13.03 8.42
C ARG A 430 9.91 12.60 7.16
N THR A 431 8.61 12.89 7.07
CA THR A 431 7.72 12.45 5.98
C THR A 431 7.14 13.61 5.17
N ASN A 432 7.15 14.83 5.69
CA ASN A 432 6.59 16.01 5.02
C ASN A 432 7.16 16.21 3.60
N ASN A 433 8.43 15.88 3.38
CA ASN A 433 9.09 15.94 2.08
C ASN A 433 8.53 14.95 1.03
N ALA A 434 7.76 13.94 1.44
CA ALA A 434 7.07 13.01 0.54
C ALA A 434 6.08 13.73 -0.38
N ARG A 435 5.58 14.90 0.01
CA ARG A 435 4.72 15.73 -0.85
C ARG A 435 5.46 16.19 -2.12
N ALA A 436 6.78 16.14 -2.19
CA ALA A 436 7.51 16.43 -3.41
C ALA A 436 7.32 15.38 -4.52
N ILE A 437 6.77 14.22 -4.17
CA ILE A 437 6.37 13.14 -5.07
C ILE A 437 4.84 13.14 -5.18
N ALA A 438 4.35 12.79 -6.37
CA ALA A 438 2.93 12.57 -6.60
C ALA A 438 2.75 11.44 -7.60
N PHE A 439 1.69 10.66 -7.41
CA PHE A 439 1.26 9.60 -8.30
C PHE A 439 -0.01 10.03 -9.04
N ALA A 440 -0.01 9.87 -10.36
CA ALA A 440 -1.21 10.07 -11.17
C ALA A 440 -2.16 8.87 -11.05
N GLU A 441 -1.63 7.70 -10.74
CA GLU A 441 -2.37 6.46 -10.51
C GLU A 441 -1.58 5.62 -9.52
N LEU A 442 -2.27 4.97 -8.58
CA LEU A 442 -1.63 4.13 -7.57
C LEU A 442 -2.56 2.95 -7.23
N ASN A 443 -2.08 1.75 -7.54
CA ASN A 443 -2.48 0.51 -6.87
C ASN A 443 -1.31 0.11 -5.99
N VAL A 444 -1.52 -0.09 -4.70
CA VAL A 444 -0.40 -0.29 -3.78
C VAL A 444 0.31 -1.62 -4.02
N GLN A 445 -0.44 -2.65 -4.41
CA GLN A 445 0.08 -3.95 -4.80
C GLN A 445 0.78 -3.90 -6.17
N THR A 446 0.52 -2.90 -7.00
CA THR A 446 1.32 -2.60 -8.21
C THR A 446 2.30 -1.50 -7.87
N GLN A 447 3.27 -1.82 -7.01
CA GLN A 447 4.09 -0.81 -6.34
C GLN A 447 4.91 0.00 -7.36
N PRO A 448 4.66 1.32 -7.51
CA PRO A 448 5.48 2.16 -8.34
C PRO A 448 6.82 2.45 -7.65
N SER A 449 7.86 2.65 -8.43
CA SER A 449 9.04 3.35 -7.92
C SER A 449 8.79 4.84 -7.82
N TYR A 450 9.60 5.50 -7.01
CA TYR A 450 9.73 6.94 -7.05
C TYR A 450 11.21 7.35 -7.04
N PRO A 451 11.54 8.52 -7.64
CA PRO A 451 12.89 9.03 -7.70
C PRO A 451 13.60 9.04 -6.34
N ALA A 452 14.68 8.25 -6.20
CA ALA A 452 15.45 8.16 -4.97
C ALA A 452 16.56 9.22 -4.92
N CYS A 453 16.65 9.92 -3.79
CA CYS A 453 17.68 10.94 -3.57
C CYS A 453 19.07 10.29 -3.38
N THR A 454 20.02 10.60 -4.27
CA THR A 454 21.43 10.21 -4.10
C THR A 454 22.17 11.17 -3.17
N THR A 455 21.68 12.40 -3.04
CA THR A 455 22.22 13.42 -2.14
C THR A 455 21.08 14.22 -1.56
N ILE A 456 21.06 14.42 -0.24
CA ILE A 456 20.06 15.27 0.42
C ILE A 456 20.77 16.46 1.05
N LEU A 457 20.41 17.66 0.62
CA LEU A 457 20.89 18.91 1.19
C LEU A 457 19.84 19.49 2.13
N ARG A 458 20.32 20.10 3.21
CA ARG A 458 19.51 20.81 4.21
C ARG A 458 20.19 22.13 4.59
N GLY A 459 19.41 23.07 5.11
CA GLY A 459 19.93 24.34 5.62
C GLY A 459 20.50 25.24 4.52
N ARG A 460 21.44 26.12 4.89
CA ARG A 460 21.96 27.15 3.99
C ARG A 460 23.08 26.61 3.08
N GLN A 461 22.94 26.86 1.79
CA GLN A 461 23.92 26.56 0.75
C GLN A 461 24.30 27.88 0.06
N ASN A 462 25.60 28.16 -0.11
CA ASN A 462 26.09 29.39 -0.72
C ASN A 462 27.01 29.07 -1.90
N GLY A 463 26.91 29.87 -2.95
CA GLY A 463 27.63 29.67 -4.21
C GLY A 463 26.80 28.87 -5.21
N SER A 464 27.23 28.91 -6.47
CA SER A 464 26.55 28.17 -7.54
C SER A 464 26.67 26.66 -7.34
N LEU A 465 25.57 25.94 -7.54
CA LEU A 465 25.52 24.48 -7.47
C LEU A 465 25.45 23.89 -8.88
N THR A 466 26.27 22.88 -9.19
CA THR A 466 26.14 22.09 -10.41
C THR A 466 25.93 20.62 -10.06
N ILE A 467 24.76 20.09 -10.40
CA ILE A 467 24.41 18.69 -10.20
C ILE A 467 24.83 17.93 -11.45
N LYS A 468 25.86 17.08 -11.30
CA LYS A 468 26.49 16.39 -12.44
C LYS A 468 25.83 15.05 -12.79
N SER A 469 25.29 14.36 -11.79
CA SER A 469 24.70 13.02 -11.90
C SER A 469 23.85 12.73 -10.67
N GLY A 470 22.99 11.71 -10.74
CA GLY A 470 22.11 11.34 -9.63
C GLY A 470 21.03 12.40 -9.38
N ILE A 471 20.35 12.26 -8.25
CA ILE A 471 19.24 13.15 -7.86
C ILE A 471 19.63 13.84 -6.56
N THR A 472 19.77 15.17 -6.62
CA THR A 472 19.93 15.97 -5.41
C THR A 472 18.57 16.38 -4.91
N CYS A 473 18.27 16.12 -3.65
CA CYS A 473 17.04 16.54 -3.01
C CYS A 473 17.31 17.66 -2.01
N PHE A 474 16.49 18.69 -2.04
CA PHE A 474 16.51 19.80 -1.10
C PHE A 474 15.34 19.64 -0.15
N ASP A 475 15.66 19.60 1.15
CA ASP A 475 14.70 19.50 2.24
C ASP A 475 14.92 20.68 3.19
N GLY A 476 14.14 21.75 3.04
CA GLY A 476 14.32 22.96 3.85
C GLY A 476 15.58 23.76 3.51
N VAL A 477 15.98 23.84 2.24
CA VAL A 477 17.24 24.47 1.82
C VAL A 477 17.07 25.96 1.53
N SER A 478 18.05 26.76 1.95
CA SER A 478 18.24 28.13 1.44
C SER A 478 19.48 28.17 0.52
N GLN A 479 19.27 28.13 -0.79
CA GLN A 479 20.31 28.07 -1.80
C GLN A 479 20.58 29.47 -2.36
N ASN A 480 21.77 30.02 -2.15
CA ASN A 480 22.19 31.35 -2.63
C ASN A 480 23.22 31.20 -3.75
N GLY A 481 22.78 31.24 -4.99
CA GLY A 481 23.61 31.03 -6.18
C GLY A 481 22.85 30.25 -7.25
N ALA A 482 23.33 30.33 -8.49
CA ALA A 482 22.69 29.65 -9.61
C ALA A 482 22.81 28.12 -9.49
N ILE A 483 21.77 27.41 -9.92
CA ILE A 483 21.71 25.95 -9.95
C ILE A 483 21.75 25.50 -11.41
N LYS A 484 22.69 24.62 -11.74
CA LYS A 484 22.77 23.95 -13.03
C LYS A 484 22.59 22.45 -12.85
N ILE A 485 21.67 21.86 -13.60
CA ILE A 485 21.42 20.43 -13.64
C ILE A 485 21.90 19.93 -15.00
N ASN A 486 22.84 18.99 -14.99
CA ASN A 486 23.33 18.36 -16.23
C ASN A 486 22.30 17.33 -16.75
N PRO A 487 22.34 17.01 -18.06
CA PRO A 487 21.53 15.94 -18.64
C PRO A 487 21.61 14.62 -17.84
N GLY A 488 20.47 13.99 -17.61
CA GLY A 488 20.32 12.76 -16.82
C GLY A 488 20.40 12.94 -15.30
N ALA A 489 20.85 14.09 -14.79
CA ALA A 489 20.79 14.41 -13.37
C ALA A 489 19.42 14.98 -12.99
N GLY A 490 19.09 14.93 -11.69
CA GLY A 490 17.81 15.37 -11.17
C GLY A 490 17.91 16.29 -9.96
N LEU A 491 16.84 17.06 -9.74
CA LEU A 491 16.65 17.91 -8.58
C LEU A 491 15.21 17.81 -8.07
N ILE A 492 15.05 17.50 -6.79
CA ILE A 492 13.74 17.54 -6.11
C ILE A 492 13.84 18.57 -5.00
N VAL A 493 12.95 19.54 -4.97
CA VAL A 493 12.99 20.68 -4.05
C VAL A 493 11.72 20.71 -3.23
N PHE A 494 11.88 20.65 -1.92
CA PHE A 494 10.79 20.72 -0.96
C PHE A 494 11.05 21.80 0.08
N ASN A 495 10.02 22.62 0.36
CA ASN A 495 10.04 23.65 1.41
C ASN A 495 11.30 24.52 1.42
N SER A 496 11.77 24.94 0.25
CA SER A 496 13.09 25.57 0.08
C SER A 496 13.00 26.97 -0.54
N SER A 497 14.06 27.76 -0.37
CA SER A 497 14.23 29.08 -0.98
C SER A 497 15.47 29.10 -1.87
N LEU A 498 15.26 29.30 -3.17
CA LEU A 498 16.31 29.32 -4.17
C LEU A 498 16.54 30.78 -4.63
N ASN A 499 17.65 31.38 -4.20
CA ASN A 499 18.07 32.73 -4.58
C ASN A 499 19.12 32.66 -5.70
N GLY A 500 18.65 32.46 -6.93
CA GLY A 500 19.47 32.28 -8.12
C GLY A 500 18.67 31.67 -9.27
N SER A 501 19.22 31.68 -10.48
CA SER A 501 18.60 31.00 -11.62
C SER A 501 18.74 29.48 -11.51
N LEU A 502 17.73 28.75 -11.99
CA LEU A 502 17.76 27.30 -12.14
C LEU A 502 17.77 26.97 -13.64
N HIS A 503 18.77 26.20 -14.07
CA HIS A 503 18.92 25.78 -15.45
C HIS A 503 19.06 24.26 -15.55
N ALA A 504 18.17 23.62 -16.29
CA ALA A 504 18.16 22.20 -16.57
C ALA A 504 17.77 21.94 -18.03
N VAL A 505 18.50 21.08 -18.71
CA VAL A 505 18.16 20.58 -20.04
C VAL A 505 18.38 19.07 -20.00
N ASP A 506 17.38 18.31 -20.45
CA ASP A 506 17.37 16.84 -20.43
C ASP A 506 17.63 16.24 -19.04
N ALA A 507 17.16 16.92 -17.98
CA ALA A 507 17.23 16.41 -16.62
C ALA A 507 16.30 15.20 -16.45
N SER A 508 16.69 14.24 -15.61
CA SER A 508 15.86 13.05 -15.33
C SER A 508 14.61 13.40 -14.52
N VAL A 509 14.72 14.36 -13.60
CA VAL A 509 13.58 14.90 -12.86
C VAL A 509 13.90 16.32 -12.38
N VAL A 510 12.92 17.22 -12.49
CA VAL A 510 12.95 18.50 -11.79
C VAL A 510 11.58 18.70 -11.13
N SER A 511 11.53 18.64 -9.81
CA SER A 511 10.31 18.86 -9.02
C SER A 511 10.54 19.99 -8.01
N ILE A 512 9.67 20.99 -7.98
CA ILE A 512 9.73 22.12 -7.06
C ILE A 512 8.38 22.24 -6.35
N VAL A 513 8.36 21.91 -5.07
CA VAL A 513 7.14 21.82 -4.25
C VAL A 513 7.29 22.66 -2.98
N GLU A 514 6.24 23.40 -2.62
CA GLU A 514 6.18 24.24 -1.41
C GLU A 514 7.37 25.20 -1.27
N SER A 515 7.90 25.69 -2.39
CA SER A 515 9.19 26.39 -2.42
C SER A 515 9.08 27.78 -3.06
N SER A 516 10.13 28.57 -2.89
CA SER A 516 10.27 29.88 -3.53
C SER A 516 11.52 29.95 -4.39
N VAL A 517 11.43 30.55 -5.57
CA VAL A 517 12.57 30.80 -6.45
C VAL A 517 12.65 32.29 -6.77
N ASN A 518 13.72 32.95 -6.35
CA ASN A 518 14.06 34.32 -6.68
C ASN A 518 15.09 34.31 -7.81
N GLY A 519 14.62 34.04 -9.03
CA GLY A 519 15.42 33.87 -10.24
C GLY A 519 14.64 33.18 -11.36
N SER A 520 15.19 33.17 -12.57
CA SER A 520 14.59 32.48 -13.71
C SER A 520 14.74 30.95 -13.59
N VAL A 521 13.68 30.23 -13.95
CA VAL A 521 13.65 28.77 -14.09
C VAL A 521 13.60 28.43 -15.57
N ASN A 522 14.66 27.82 -16.10
CA ASN A 522 14.69 27.21 -17.44
C ASN A 522 14.92 25.70 -17.26
N ALA A 523 13.83 24.94 -17.22
CA ALA A 523 13.85 23.51 -16.98
C ALA A 523 12.65 22.85 -17.69
N PRO A 524 12.76 22.55 -19.00
CA PRO A 524 11.73 21.81 -19.72
C PRO A 524 11.38 20.50 -19.01
N GLY A 525 10.07 20.24 -18.85
CA GLY A 525 9.55 19.08 -18.12
C GLY A 525 9.50 19.23 -16.59
N ALA A 526 9.89 20.37 -16.03
CA ALA A 526 9.83 20.56 -14.58
C ALA A 526 8.39 20.65 -14.06
N ILE A 527 8.15 19.97 -12.93
CA ILE A 527 6.90 20.04 -12.17
C ILE A 527 7.07 21.11 -11.09
N ILE A 528 6.15 22.07 -11.04
CA ILE A 528 6.12 23.14 -10.03
C ILE A 528 4.74 23.13 -9.38
N ARG A 529 4.68 22.86 -8.07
CA ARG A 529 3.42 22.81 -7.30
C ARG A 529 3.56 23.62 -6.02
N ASP A 530 2.51 24.35 -5.65
CA ASP A 530 2.44 25.12 -4.40
C ASP A 530 3.66 26.03 -4.16
N SER A 531 4.25 26.54 -5.25
CA SER A 531 5.54 27.22 -5.24
C SER A 531 5.48 28.58 -5.93
N LYS A 532 6.25 29.54 -5.43
CA LYS A 532 6.29 30.91 -5.97
C LYS A 532 7.58 31.14 -6.76
N ILE A 533 7.46 31.51 -8.04
CA ILE A 533 8.61 31.87 -8.88
C ILE A 533 8.60 33.37 -9.16
N ASN A 534 9.63 34.07 -8.68
CA ASN A 534 9.90 35.48 -8.95
C ASN A 534 10.95 35.60 -10.06
N GLY A 535 10.56 35.27 -11.30
CA GLY A 535 11.43 35.27 -12.48
C GLY A 535 10.73 34.67 -13.70
N SER A 536 11.43 34.57 -14.84
CA SER A 536 10.88 33.90 -16.02
C SER A 536 10.83 32.39 -15.82
N VAL A 537 9.74 31.74 -16.24
CA VAL A 537 9.56 30.28 -16.17
C VAL A 537 9.48 29.71 -17.59
N ARG A 538 10.32 28.72 -17.88
CA ARG A 538 10.26 27.88 -19.07
C ARG A 538 10.29 26.41 -18.68
N THR A 539 9.13 25.78 -18.71
CA THR A 539 8.93 24.35 -18.44
C THR A 539 8.40 23.58 -19.64
N SER A 540 8.09 24.27 -20.74
CA SER A 540 7.72 23.72 -22.05
C SER A 540 8.47 24.40 -23.19
#